data_AF-A0A960G685-F1
#
_entry.id   AF-A0A960G685-F1
#
_cell.length_a   1.000
_cell.length_b   1.000
_cell.length_c   1.000
_cell.angle_alpha   90.00
_cell.angle_beta   90.00
_cell.angle_gamma   90.00
#
_symmetry.space_group_name_H-M   'P 1'
#
loop_
_entity.id
_entity.type
_entity.pdbx_description
1 polymer ?
#
loop_
_entity_poly.entity_id
_entity_poly.type
_entity_poly.pdbx_seq_one_letter_code
_entity_poly.pdbx_strand_id
1 'polypeptide(L)' 'VTDDEIAAYVATGEPLHVAGAFTVDGLGGPFVTAIEGDYHNVVGLSLPLLRELMAELGRSWTELWAGHGTRVP' A
#
# COMPACT_ATOMS: atom_id res chain seq x y z
N VAL A 1 3.73 12.88 17.99
CA VAL A 1 2.30 12.55 18.09
C VAL A 1 1.83 12.92 19.49
N THR A 2 0.95 13.90 19.60
CA THR A 2 0.33 14.35 20.86
C THR A 2 -1.04 13.69 21.07
N ASP A 3 -1.55 13.73 22.30
CA ASP A 3 -2.89 13.20 22.59
C ASP A 3 -4.00 13.92 21.80
N ASP A 4 -3.85 15.21 21.56
CA ASP A 4 -4.78 15.99 20.73
C ASP A 4 -4.77 15.52 19.27
N GLU A 5 -3.59 15.23 18.71
CA GLU A 5 -3.46 14.67 17.35
C GLU A 5 -4.10 13.27 17.25
N ILE A 6 -3.93 12.44 18.29
CA ILE A 6 -4.55 11.11 18.35
C ILE A 6 -6.07 11.23 18.42
N ALA A 7 -6.59 12.08 19.31
CA ALA A 7 -8.02 12.29 19.47
C ALA A 7 -8.66 12.82 18.17
N ALA A 8 -7.99 13.76 17.49
CA ALA A 8 -8.41 14.27 16.20
C ALA A 8 -8.46 13.18 15.13
N TYR A 9 -7.44 12.32 15.05
CA TYR A 9 -7.41 11.22 14.08
C TYR A 9 -8.47 10.15 14.38
N VAL A 10 -8.67 9.77 15.64
CA VAL A 10 -9.74 8.84 16.05
C VAL A 10 -11.12 9.37 15.70
N ALA A 11 -11.35 10.68 15.86
CA ALA A 11 -12.63 11.31 15.52
C ALA A 11 -12.98 11.23 14.02
N THR A 12 -12.00 10.96 13.14
CA THR A 12 -12.24 10.77 11.70
C THR A 12 -12.90 9.43 11.37
N GLY A 13 -12.80 8.44 12.26
CA GLY A 13 -13.27 7.07 12.03
C GLY A 13 -12.39 6.22 11.11
N GLU A 14 -11.47 6.81 10.34
CA GLU A 14 -10.52 6.08 9.48
C GLU A 14 -9.74 4.98 10.23
N PRO A 15 -9.19 5.22 11.45
CA PRO A 15 -8.43 4.20 12.16
C PRO A 15 -9.24 2.94 12.50
N LEU A 16 -10.57 3.02 12.52
CA LEU A 16 -11.44 1.91 12.91
C LEU A 16 -11.62 0.88 11.78
N HIS A 17 -11.24 1.21 10.56
CA HIS A 17 -11.48 0.41 9.36
C HIS A 17 -10.23 -0.23 8.78
N VAL A 18 -9.07 -0.03 9.41
CA VAL A 18 -7.77 -0.43 8.89
C VAL A 18 -6.94 -1.17 9.92
N ALA A 19 -6.06 -2.06 9.45
CA ALA A 19 -5.17 -2.79 10.34
C ALA A 19 -4.20 -1.83 11.04
N GLY A 20 -3.98 -2.03 12.34
CA GLY A 20 -3.06 -1.20 13.12
C GLY A 20 -3.52 0.25 13.31
N ALA A 21 -4.79 0.56 13.01
CA ALA A 21 -5.36 1.90 13.15
C ALA A 21 -4.65 2.99 12.33
N PHE A 22 -4.03 2.59 11.22
CA PHE A 22 -3.15 3.45 10.44
C PHE A 22 -3.21 3.12 8.94
N THR A 23 -3.10 4.17 8.12
CA THR A 23 -2.94 4.11 6.66
C THR A 23 -1.74 4.95 6.25
N VAL A 24 -0.90 4.42 5.35
CA VAL A 24 0.29 5.14 4.85
C VAL A 24 -0.05 6.19 3.81
N ASP A 25 -1.20 6.05 3.17
CA ASP A 25 -1.73 6.86 2.09
C ASP A 25 -2.99 7.66 2.48
N GLY A 26 -3.42 7.57 3.75
CA GLY A 26 -4.55 8.32 4.31
C GLY A 26 -4.16 9.36 5.37
N LEU A 27 -5.05 9.67 6.32
CA LEU A 27 -4.82 10.74 7.30
C LEU A 27 -3.74 10.39 8.32
N GLY A 28 -3.40 9.11 8.46
CA GLY A 28 -2.25 8.66 9.24
C GLY A 28 -0.90 8.98 8.60
N GLY A 29 -0.84 9.10 7.26
CA GLY A 29 0.38 9.21 6.47
C GLY A 29 1.36 10.31 6.93
N PRO A 30 0.90 11.54 7.25
CA PRO A 30 1.78 12.62 7.74
C PRO A 30 2.55 12.30 9.03
N PHE A 31 2.12 11.31 9.82
CA PHE A 31 2.81 10.88 11.03
C PHE A 31 3.94 9.86 10.78
N VAL A 32 4.06 9.33 9.55
CA VAL A 32 5.15 8.43 9.16
C VAL A 32 6.40 9.22 8.83
N THR A 33 7.46 8.99 9.61
CA THR A 33 8.75 9.66 9.40
C THR A 33 9.71 8.85 8.53
N ALA A 34 9.57 7.52 8.51
CA ALA A 34 10.37 6.64 7.68
C ALA A 34 9.66 5.29 7.48
N ILE A 35 10.03 4.60 6.41
CA ILE A 35 9.70 3.20 6.14
C ILE A 35 11.00 2.47 5.90
N GLU A 36 11.21 1.37 6.61
CA GLU A 36 12.35 0.47 6.41
C GLU A 36 11.83 -0.86 5.84
N GLY A 37 12.22 -1.16 4.60
CA GLY A 37 11.71 -2.32 3.86
C GLY A 37 10.88 -1.93 2.64
N ASP A 38 9.92 -2.76 2.26
CA ASP A 38 9.08 -2.55 1.06
C ASP A 38 7.79 -1.78 1.39
N TYR A 39 7.67 -0.58 0.81
CA TYR A 39 6.48 0.25 0.87
C TYR A 39 5.21 -0.46 0.38
N HIS A 40 5.27 -1.22 -0.72
CA HIS A 40 4.08 -1.87 -1.26
C HIS A 40 3.55 -2.94 -0.31
N ASN A 41 4.46 -3.59 0.42
CA ASN A 41 4.08 -4.52 1.48
C ASN A 41 3.36 -3.81 2.64
N VAL A 42 3.72 -2.57 2.96
CA VAL A 42 3.00 -1.73 3.95
C VAL A 42 1.58 -1.39 3.45
N VAL A 43 1.41 -1.14 2.15
CA VAL A 43 0.09 -0.94 1.53
C VAL A 43 -0.75 -2.23 1.54
N GLY A 44 -0.09 -3.40 1.49
CA GLY A 44 -0.74 -4.70 1.70
C GLY A 44 -0.26 -5.82 0.77
N LEU A 45 0.59 -5.53 -0.21
CA LEU A 45 1.15 -6.54 -1.11
C LEU A 45 2.48 -6.10 -1.69
N SER A 46 3.53 -6.87 -1.45
CA SER A 46 4.84 -6.64 -2.06
C SER A 46 4.79 -6.86 -3.58
N LEU A 47 4.76 -5.76 -4.37
CA LEU A 47 4.85 -5.84 -5.83
C LEU A 47 6.21 -6.34 -6.33
N PRO A 48 7.36 -5.95 -5.74
CA PRO A 48 8.65 -6.50 -6.12
C PRO A 48 8.73 -8.02 -5.91
N LEU A 49 8.28 -8.52 -4.76
CA LEU A 49 8.25 -9.96 -4.47
C LEU A 49 7.29 -10.68 -5.41
N LEU A 50 6.10 -10.14 -5.64
CA LEU A 50 5.14 -10.75 -6.55
C LEU A 50 5.72 -10.85 -7.99
N ARG A 51 6.43 -9.82 -8.44
CA ARG A 51 7.13 -9.84 -9.74
C ARG A 51 8.19 -10.95 -9.80
N GLU A 52 8.95 -11.16 -8.72
CA GLU A 52 9.94 -12.25 -8.63
C GLU A 52 9.28 -13.62 -8.66
N LEU A 53 8.22 -13.83 -7.87
CA LEU A 53 7.44 -15.07 -7.86
C LEU A 53 6.79 -15.36 -9.22
N MET A 54 6.34 -14.34 -9.95
CA MET A 54 5.85 -14.52 -11.32
C MET A 54 6.95 -15.01 -12.26
N ALA A 55 8.17 -14.48 -12.13
CA ALA A 55 9.30 -14.93 -12.92
C ALA A 55 9.67 -16.39 -12.60
N GLU A 56 9.59 -16.81 -11.34
CA GLU A 56 9.76 -18.21 -10.93
C GLU A 56 8.72 -19.15 -11.56
N LEU A 57 7.49 -18.65 -11.75
CA LEU A 57 6.43 -19.34 -12.48
C LEU A 57 6.57 -19.25 -14.01
N GLY A 58 7.65 -18.66 -14.52
CA GLY A 58 7.90 -18.50 -15.96
C GLY A 58 7.01 -17.46 -16.64
N ARG A 59 6.48 -16.48 -15.90
CA ARG A 59 5.59 -15.42 -16.42
C ARG A 59 6.25 -14.05 -16.28
N SER A 60 6.09 -13.20 -17.30
CA SER A 60 6.54 -11.80 -17.22
C SER A 60 5.48 -10.93 -16.53
N TRP A 61 5.91 -10.03 -15.66
CA TRP A 61 5.04 -9.01 -15.06
C TRP A 61 4.34 -8.13 -16.09
N THR A 62 5.01 -7.84 -17.21
CA THR A 62 4.44 -7.01 -18.29
C THR A 62 3.25 -7.65 -18.99
N GLU A 63 3.04 -8.96 -18.85
CA GLU A 63 1.84 -9.64 -19.34
C GLU A 63 0.57 -9.10 -18.66
N LEU A 64 0.68 -8.61 -17.42
CA LEU A 64 -0.44 -8.03 -16.67
C LEU A 64 -0.82 -6.62 -17.14
N TRP A 65 0.04 -5.94 -17.89
CA TRP A 65 -0.29 -4.62 -18.44
C TRP A 65 -1.39 -4.70 -19.51
N ALA A 66 -1.53 -5.86 -20.13
CA ALA A 66 -2.61 -6.16 -21.07
C ALA A 66 -3.88 -6.61 -20.34
N GLY A 67 -4.39 -5.77 -19.43
CA GLY A 67 -5.74 -5.93 -18.88
C GLY A 67 -6.77 -5.51 -19.95
N HIS A 68 -7.59 -6.45 -20.40
CA HIS A 68 -8.90 -6.28 -21.05
C HIS A 68 -9.21 -4.89 -21.66
N GLY A 69 -8.81 -4.64 -22.92
CA GLY A 69 -9.56 -3.69 -23.77
C GLY A 69 -8.82 -2.57 -24.50
N THR A 70 -7.51 -2.39 -24.36
CA THR A 70 -6.81 -1.38 -25.19
C THR A 70 -5.48 -1.90 -25.71
N ARG A 71 -5.48 -2.28 -27.00
CA ARG A 71 -4.26 -2.23 -27.81
C ARG A 71 -3.95 -0.75 -27.99
N VAL A 72 -2.85 -0.29 -27.41
CA VAL A 72 -2.23 0.98 -27.83
C VAL A 72 -1.55 0.70 -29.17
N PRO A 73 -1.70 1.58 -30.18
CA PRO A 73 -1.17 1.38 -31.53
C PRO A 73 0.36 1.25 -31.58
#